data_AF-A0A4R1HG32-F1
#
_entry.id   AF-A0A4R1HG32-F1
#
_cell.length_a   1.000
_cell.length_b   1.000
_cell.length_c   1.000
_cell.angle_alpha   90.00
_cell.angle_beta   90.00
_cell.angle_gamma   90.00
#
_symmetry.space_group_name_H-M   'P 1'
#
loop_
_entity.id
_entity.type
_entity.pdbx_description
1 polymer ?
#
loop_
_entity_poly.entity_id
_entity_poly.type
_entity_poly.pdbx_seq_one_letter_code
_entity_poly.pdbx_strand_id
1 'polypeptide(L)'
;MRIRNQHYVVDWLHLGFILLMVVSITLYLLNARHVSTSLNNLLLLQPLAFCALALCALIVPQCFRRADRPADADVLLEDDPLAPSLPQGGKELARVVVLGLALGLMIFSLNVVGFDVAISLFCIAAMAICGERRPVALIVYPLAVTLAAVYGFRALMSYPMVTFIL
;
A
#
# COMPACT_ATOMS: atom_id res chain seq x y z
N MET A 1 4.14 -30.37 -7.31
CA MET A 1 5.32 -30.66 -8.18
C MET A 1 6.39 -31.32 -7.31
N ARG A 2 7.04 -32.41 -7.75
CA ARG A 2 8.04 -33.14 -6.95
C ARG A 2 9.43 -32.78 -7.45
N ILE A 3 10.17 -31.98 -6.69
CA ILE A 3 11.56 -31.62 -7.00
C ILE A 3 12.42 -32.18 -5.87
N ARG A 4 13.40 -33.02 -6.22
CA ARG A 4 14.45 -33.51 -5.30
C ARG A 4 13.92 -34.09 -3.96
N ASN A 5 12.94 -34.99 -4.08
CA ASN A 5 12.33 -35.74 -2.96
C ASN A 5 11.50 -34.90 -1.96
N GLN A 6 11.10 -33.68 -2.34
CA GLN A 6 10.20 -32.85 -1.55
C GLN A 6 8.94 -32.53 -2.35
N HIS A 7 7.79 -32.62 -1.69
CA HIS A 7 6.51 -32.28 -2.30
C HIS A 7 6.28 -30.77 -2.17
N TYR A 8 5.97 -30.08 -3.27
CA TYR A 8 5.55 -28.68 -3.26
C TYR A 8 4.09 -28.57 -3.70
N VAL A 9 3.30 -27.84 -2.90
CA VAL A 9 1.94 -27.39 -3.23
C VAL A 9 2.06 -25.95 -3.71
N VAL A 10 1.45 -25.67 -4.86
CA VAL A 10 1.46 -24.34 -5.47
C VAL A 10 0.11 -23.71 -5.25
N ASP A 11 0.08 -22.50 -4.70
CA ASP A 11 -1.14 -21.69 -4.65
C ASP A 11 -1.34 -21.00 -6.00
N TRP A 12 -2.10 -21.66 -6.88
CA TRP A 12 -2.34 -21.20 -8.24
C TRP A 12 -3.12 -19.88 -8.31
N LEU A 13 -3.98 -19.60 -7.33
CA LEU A 13 -4.78 -18.37 -7.30
C LEU A 13 -3.90 -17.18 -6.92
N HIS A 14 -3.12 -17.30 -5.84
CA HIS A 14 -2.17 -16.26 -5.44
C HIS A 14 -1.13 -16.02 -6.53
N LEU A 15 -0.58 -17.09 -7.12
CA LEU A 15 0.38 -16.97 -8.23
C LEU A 15 -0.25 -16.28 -9.44
N GLY A 16 -1.49 -16.62 -9.80
CA GLY A 16 -2.22 -15.98 -10.88
C GLY A 16 -2.47 -14.49 -10.63
N PHE A 17 -2.84 -14.13 -9.41
CA PHE A 17 -3.04 -12.74 -9.00
C PHE A 17 -1.73 -11.92 -9.06
N ILE A 18 -0.63 -12.47 -8.56
CA ILE A 18 0.68 -11.83 -8.62
C ILE A 18 1.14 -11.67 -10.08
N LEU A 19 0.95 -12.71 -10.91
CA LEU A 19 1.28 -12.64 -12.33
C LEU A 19 0.48 -11.53 -13.03
N LEU A 20 -0.83 -11.44 -12.76
CA LEU A 20 -1.68 -10.37 -13.28
C LEU A 20 -1.14 -9.00 -12.87
N MET A 21 -0.82 -8.81 -11.58
CA MET A 21 -0.24 -7.56 -11.07
C MET A 21 1.07 -7.20 -11.79
N VAL A 22 2.01 -8.14 -11.90
CA VAL A 22 3.31 -7.94 -12.57
C VAL A 22 3.12 -7.56 -14.03
N VAL A 23 2.24 -8.27 -14.75
CA VAL A 23 1.93 -7.97 -16.15
C VAL A 23 1.30 -6.59 -16.29
N SER A 24 0.28 -6.26 -15.48
CA SER A 24 -0.39 -4.95 -15.51
C SER A 24 0.57 -3.80 -15.22
N ILE A 25 1.40 -3.91 -14.18
CA ILE A 25 2.39 -2.89 -13.81
C ILE A 25 3.41 -2.70 -14.94
N THR A 26 3.90 -3.80 -15.51
CA THR A 26 4.91 -3.77 -16.57
C THR A 26 4.36 -3.14 -17.86
N LEU A 27 3.16 -3.56 -18.27
CA LEU A 27 2.48 -2.99 -19.45
C LEU A 27 2.21 -1.49 -19.25
N TYR A 28 1.74 -1.08 -18.08
CA TYR A 28 1.49 0.32 -17.77
C TYR A 28 2.77 1.15 -17.76
N LEU A 29 3.87 0.63 -17.18
CA LEU A 29 5.17 1.30 -17.17
C LEU A 29 5.74 1.46 -18.59
N LEU A 30 5.64 0.42 -19.43
CA LEU A 30 6.07 0.47 -20.82
C LEU A 30 5.25 1.50 -21.62
N ASN A 31 3.92 1.48 -21.44
CA ASN A 31 3.03 2.43 -22.10
C ASN A 31 3.36 3.88 -21.69
N ALA A 32 3.53 4.13 -20.39
CA ALA A 32 3.86 5.46 -19.89
C ALA A 32 5.21 5.97 -20.42
N ARG A 33 6.22 5.10 -20.49
CA ARG A 33 7.53 5.41 -21.09
C ARG A 33 7.45 5.67 -22.59
N HIS A 34 6.60 4.95 -23.30
CA HIS A 34 6.39 5.13 -24.73
C HIS A 34 5.72 6.48 -25.04
N VAL A 35 4.77 6.92 -24.21
CA VAL A 35 4.07 8.21 -24.39
C VAL A 35 4.96 9.40 -24.01
N SER A 36 5.68 9.32 -22.89
CA SER A 36 6.60 10.39 -22.48
C SER A 36 7.70 9.88 -21.56
N THR A 37 8.95 10.16 -21.94
CA THR A 37 10.15 9.90 -21.14
C THR A 37 10.54 11.10 -20.26
N SER A 38 9.71 12.14 -20.19
CA SER A 38 10.01 13.31 -19.36
C SER A 38 10.06 12.92 -17.88
N LEU A 39 11.01 13.50 -17.15
CA LEU A 39 11.15 13.27 -15.71
C LEU A 39 9.84 13.57 -15.00
N ASN A 40 9.17 14.68 -15.30
CA ASN A 40 7.90 15.05 -14.67
C ASN A 40 6.81 13.97 -14.79
N ASN A 41 6.77 13.21 -15.88
CA ASN A 41 5.77 12.15 -16.08
C ASN A 41 6.16 10.83 -15.38
N LEU A 42 7.45 10.52 -15.30
CA LEU A 42 7.96 9.26 -14.74
C LEU A 42 8.40 9.37 -13.27
N LEU A 43 8.50 10.59 -12.73
CA LEU A 43 9.09 10.88 -11.43
C LEU A 43 8.44 10.08 -10.30
N LEU A 44 7.11 9.97 -10.29
CA LEU A 44 6.39 9.15 -9.31
C LEU A 44 6.13 7.73 -9.81
N LEU A 45 5.80 7.59 -11.11
CA LEU A 45 5.35 6.33 -11.65
C LEU A 45 6.45 5.26 -11.68
N GLN A 46 7.65 5.64 -12.13
CA GLN A 46 8.75 4.70 -12.32
C GLN A 46 9.29 4.11 -11.00
N PRO A 47 9.63 4.91 -9.96
CA PRO A 47 10.07 4.33 -8.70
C PRO A 47 8.98 3.50 -8.01
N LEU A 48 7.71 3.92 -8.10
CA LEU A 48 6.59 3.17 -7.56
C LEU A 48 6.43 1.81 -8.25
N ALA A 49 6.51 1.77 -9.57
CA ALA A 49 6.44 0.53 -10.34
C ALA A 49 7.58 -0.43 -9.97
N PHE A 50 8.81 0.07 -9.80
CA PHE A 50 9.93 -0.77 -9.36
C PHE A 50 9.73 -1.32 -7.95
N CYS A 51 9.26 -0.50 -7.01
CA CYS A 51 8.97 -0.97 -5.66
C CYS A 51 7.89 -2.07 -5.67
N ALA A 52 6.80 -1.85 -6.41
CA ALA A 52 5.72 -2.83 -6.54
C ALA A 52 6.20 -4.14 -7.19
N LEU A 53 7.00 -4.07 -8.25
CA LEU A 53 7.58 -5.25 -8.89
C LEU A 53 8.56 -6.00 -7.96
N ALA A 54 9.36 -5.28 -7.18
CA ALA A 54 10.25 -5.87 -6.19
C ALA A 54 9.47 -6.60 -5.09
N LEU A 55 8.39 -5.99 -4.57
CA LEU A 55 7.50 -6.63 -3.61
C LEU A 55 6.85 -7.90 -4.20
N CYS A 56 6.35 -7.84 -5.43
CA CYS A 56 5.82 -9.02 -6.12
C CYS A 56 6.88 -10.13 -6.21
N ALA A 57 8.12 -9.79 -6.58
CA ALA A 57 9.22 -10.75 -6.66
C ALA A 57 9.56 -11.39 -5.31
N LEU A 58 9.42 -10.66 -4.20
CA LEU A 58 9.61 -11.20 -2.84
C LEU A 58 8.46 -12.12 -2.41
N ILE A 59 7.25 -11.94 -2.93
CA ILE A 59 6.07 -12.76 -2.60
C ILE A 59 6.05 -14.06 -3.43
N VAL A 60 6.53 -14.05 -4.69
CA VAL A 60 6.52 -15.23 -5.57
C VAL A 60 7.07 -16.51 -4.91
N PRO A 61 8.21 -16.50 -4.18
CA PRO A 61 8.71 -17.68 -3.47
C PRO A 61 7.73 -18.24 -2.43
N GLN A 62 6.91 -17.39 -1.81
CA GLN A 62 5.93 -17.78 -0.80
C GLN A 62 4.75 -18.56 -1.38
N CYS A 63 4.48 -18.42 -2.68
CA CYS A 63 3.44 -19.21 -3.37
C CYS A 63 3.82 -20.70 -3.52
N PHE A 64 5.09 -21.05 -3.33
CA PHE A 64 5.59 -22.42 -3.39
C PHE A 64 5.76 -22.97 -1.97
N ARG A 65 4.68 -23.51 -1.39
CA ARG A 65 4.73 -24.15 -0.07
C ARG A 65 5.24 -25.57 -0.18
N ARG A 66 6.13 -25.94 0.74
CA ARG A 66 6.60 -27.33 0.90
C ARG A 66 5.52 -28.14 1.62
N ALA A 67 5.00 -29.18 0.99
CA ALA A 67 3.95 -30.06 1.51
C ALA A 67 4.41 -30.89 2.72
N ASP A 68 5.72 -31.11 2.86
CA ASP A 68 6.31 -31.84 3.99
C ASP A 68 6.59 -30.93 5.21
N ARG A 69 6.14 -29.68 5.20
CA ARG A 69 6.22 -28.80 6.37
C ARG A 69 5.23 -29.35 7.41
N PRO A 70 5.68 -29.82 8.59
CA PRO A 70 4.76 -30.33 9.61
C PRO A 70 3.77 -29.24 9.98
N ALA A 71 2.49 -29.60 10.09
CA ALA A 71 1.41 -28.68 10.46
C ALA A 71 1.67 -27.96 11.80
N ASP A 72 2.48 -28.56 12.68
CA ASP A 72 2.93 -27.95 13.95
C ASP A 72 3.91 -26.78 13.79
N ALA A 73 4.56 -26.62 12.62
CA ALA A 73 5.43 -25.47 12.35
C ALA A 73 4.66 -24.22 11.92
N ASP A 74 3.36 -24.34 11.64
CA ASP A 74 2.48 -23.20 11.37
C ASP A 74 1.85 -22.65 12.67
N VAL A 75 1.73 -23.46 13.74
CA VAL A 75 1.24 -23.04 15.07
C VAL A 75 2.24 -22.13 15.81
N LEU A 76 3.54 -22.27 15.53
CA LEU A 76 4.58 -21.38 16.10
C LEU A 76 4.75 -20.05 15.33
N LEU A 77 4.05 -19.87 14.21
CA LEU A 77 4.05 -18.63 13.41
C LEU A 77 2.75 -17.84 13.52
N GLU A 78 1.81 -18.30 14.34
CA GLU A 78 0.51 -17.63 14.56
C GLU A 78 0.66 -16.27 15.28
N ASP A 79 1.84 -15.99 15.85
CA ASP A 79 2.19 -14.74 16.53
C ASP A 79 3.21 -13.89 15.71
N ASP A 80 3.19 -14.01 14.38
CA ASP A 80 3.89 -13.06 13.50
C ASP A 80 3.02 -11.79 13.33
N PRO A 81 3.39 -10.65 13.97
CA PRO A 81 2.63 -9.40 13.87
C PRO A 81 2.61 -8.82 12.44
N LEU A 82 3.38 -9.40 11.51
CA LEU A 82 3.44 -9.02 10.09
C LEU A 82 2.70 -10.02 9.18
N ALA A 83 2.17 -11.12 9.71
CA ALA A 83 1.37 -12.05 8.91
C ALA A 83 0.04 -11.38 8.52
N PRO A 84 -0.32 -11.38 7.23
CA PRO A 84 -1.59 -10.81 6.77
C PRO A 84 -2.76 -11.67 7.27
N SER A 85 -3.35 -11.28 8.40
CA SER A 85 -4.62 -11.84 8.87
C SER A 85 -5.75 -11.32 8.00
N LEU A 86 -6.42 -12.22 7.27
CA LEU A 86 -7.69 -11.88 6.62
C LEU A 86 -8.66 -11.35 7.67
N PRO A 87 -9.49 -10.33 7.38
CA PRO A 87 -10.50 -9.85 8.32
C PRO A 87 -11.43 -11.01 8.71
N GLN A 88 -11.26 -11.57 9.91
CA GLN A 88 -12.02 -12.76 10.33
C GLN A 88 -13.39 -12.36 10.91
N GLY A 89 -13.62 -11.06 11.13
CA GLY A 89 -14.86 -10.53 11.69
C GLY A 89 -15.44 -9.33 10.93
N GLY A 90 -16.77 -9.16 11.00
CA GLY A 90 -17.47 -8.04 10.37
C GLY A 90 -17.01 -6.66 10.84
N LYS A 91 -16.43 -6.55 12.04
CA LYS A 91 -15.86 -5.29 12.57
C LYS A 91 -14.57 -4.90 11.83
N GLU A 92 -13.72 -5.85 11.48
CA GLU A 92 -12.48 -5.59 10.75
C GLU A 92 -12.77 -5.24 9.30
N LEU A 93 -13.72 -5.94 8.67
CA LEU A 93 -14.21 -5.57 7.35
C LEU A 93 -14.82 -4.16 7.34
N ALA A 94 -15.66 -3.83 8.32
CA ALA A 94 -16.21 -2.48 8.47
C ALA A 94 -15.09 -1.44 8.64
N ARG A 95 -14.03 -1.74 9.40
CA ARG A 95 -12.88 -0.85 9.55
C ARG A 95 -12.17 -0.57 8.22
N VAL A 96 -11.93 -1.61 7.42
CA VAL A 96 -11.32 -1.48 6.08
C VAL A 96 -12.22 -0.64 5.17
N VAL A 97 -13.53 -0.89 5.17
CA VAL A 97 -14.50 -0.11 4.38
C VAL A 97 -14.51 1.35 4.81
N VAL A 98 -14.57 1.63 6.11
CA VAL A 98 -14.56 3.00 6.65
C VAL A 98 -13.25 3.71 6.33
N LEU A 99 -12.11 3.03 6.38
CA LEU A 99 -10.82 3.59 5.97
C LEU A 99 -10.79 3.91 4.47
N GLY A 100 -11.35 3.02 3.63
CA GLY A 100 -11.51 3.26 2.20
C GLY A 100 -12.41 4.47 1.90
N LEU A 101 -13.53 4.61 2.64
CA LEU A 101 -14.41 5.76 2.53
C LEU A 101 -13.72 7.06 2.97
N ALA A 102 -12.94 7.03 4.06
CA ALA A 102 -12.17 8.18 4.52
C ALA A 102 -11.13 8.61 3.47
N LEU A 103 -10.46 7.65 2.82
CA LEU A 103 -9.54 7.92 1.72
C LEU A 103 -10.25 8.55 0.52
N GLY A 104 -11.42 8.01 0.14
CA GLY A 104 -12.23 8.59 -0.92
C GLY A 104 -12.65 10.03 -0.61
N LEU A 105 -13.14 10.27 0.60
CA LEU A 105 -13.57 11.59 1.07
C LEU A 105 -12.40 12.59 1.06
N MET A 106 -11.21 12.17 1.49
CA MET A 106 -9.99 12.97 1.38
C MET A 106 -9.75 13.41 -0.07
N ILE A 107 -9.76 12.48 -1.03
CA ILE A 107 -9.53 12.79 -2.46
C ILE A 107 -10.54 13.81 -2.98
N PHE A 108 -11.82 13.64 -2.68
CA PHE A 108 -12.86 14.60 -3.08
C PHE A 108 -12.69 15.97 -2.41
N SER A 109 -12.22 16.00 -1.17
CA SER A 109 -12.03 17.23 -0.40
C SER A 109 -10.80 18.04 -0.79
N LEU A 110 -9.85 17.46 -1.55
CA LEU A 110 -8.59 18.13 -1.93
C LEU A 110 -8.82 19.49 -2.60
N ASN A 111 -9.81 19.59 -3.48
CA ASN A 111 -10.11 20.83 -4.22
C ASN A 111 -10.91 21.86 -3.40
N VAL A 112 -11.51 21.46 -2.28
CA VAL A 112 -12.38 22.33 -1.46
C VAL A 112 -11.65 22.85 -0.24
N VAL A 113 -10.97 21.96 0.48
CA VAL A 113 -10.35 22.27 1.79
C VAL A 113 -8.83 22.43 1.68
N GLY A 114 -8.24 22.10 0.53
CA GLY A 114 -6.79 22.17 0.30
C GLY A 114 -6.04 20.89 0.67
N PHE A 115 -4.90 20.68 0.02
CA PHE A 115 -4.09 19.46 0.12
C PHE A 115 -3.57 19.19 1.53
N ASP A 116 -3.12 20.23 2.23
CA ASP A 116 -2.56 20.16 3.57
C ASP A 116 -3.59 19.75 4.63
N VAL A 117 -4.75 20.42 4.64
CA VAL A 117 -5.82 20.13 5.59
C VAL A 117 -6.45 18.76 5.33
N ALA A 118 -6.67 18.40 4.06
CA ALA A 118 -7.22 17.10 3.69
C ALA A 118 -6.34 15.93 4.16
N ILE A 119 -5.02 16.01 3.96
CA ILE A 119 -4.08 14.98 4.43
C ILE A 119 -4.07 14.90 5.95
N SER A 120 -4.04 16.04 6.65
CA SER A 120 -4.03 16.07 8.12
C SER A 120 -5.30 15.41 8.69
N LEU A 121 -6.47 15.81 8.19
CA LEU A 121 -7.75 15.23 8.61
C LEU A 121 -7.85 13.75 8.29
N PHE A 122 -7.37 13.32 7.12
CA PHE A 122 -7.30 11.90 6.78
C PHE A 122 -6.39 11.13 7.72
N CYS A 123 -5.19 11.62 8.03
CA CYS A 123 -4.28 10.96 8.97
C CYS A 123 -4.88 10.85 10.38
N ILE A 124 -5.55 11.89 10.87
CA ILE A 124 -6.28 11.85 12.15
C ILE A 124 -7.36 10.77 12.09
N ALA A 125 -8.20 10.78 11.05
CA ALA A 125 -9.28 9.82 10.88
C ALA A 125 -8.75 8.39 10.77
N ALA A 126 -7.72 8.15 9.96
CA ALA A 126 -7.09 6.85 9.78
C ALA A 126 -6.52 6.31 11.10
N MET A 127 -5.80 7.13 11.87
CA MET A 127 -5.30 6.71 13.18
C MET A 127 -6.41 6.45 14.19
N ALA A 128 -7.45 7.28 14.22
CA ALA A 128 -8.60 7.09 15.09
C ALA A 128 -9.38 5.81 14.74
N ILE A 129 -9.57 5.53 13.44
CA ILE A 129 -10.15 4.28 12.93
C ILE A 129 -9.25 3.11 13.34
N CYS A 130 -7.93 3.25 13.17
CA CYS A 130 -6.89 2.30 13.60
C CYS A 130 -6.73 2.18 15.14
N GLY A 131 -7.52 2.94 15.91
CA GLY A 131 -7.66 2.75 17.35
C GLY A 131 -6.60 3.47 18.17
N GLU A 132 -5.77 4.31 17.56
CA GLU A 132 -4.84 5.17 18.30
C GLU A 132 -5.65 6.25 19.03
N ARG A 133 -5.40 6.37 20.35
CA ARG A 133 -6.14 7.27 21.25
C ARG A 133 -5.23 8.30 21.91
N ARG A 134 -3.90 8.20 21.73
CA ARG A 134 -2.95 9.13 22.33
C ARG A 134 -3.06 10.51 21.63
N PRO A 135 -3.44 11.58 22.35
CA PRO A 135 -3.69 12.88 21.72
C PRO A 135 -2.42 13.49 21.12
N VAL A 136 -1.26 13.23 21.73
CA VAL A 136 0.03 13.67 21.19
C VAL A 136 0.31 13.01 19.84
N ALA A 137 0.11 11.70 19.73
CA ALA A 137 0.29 10.99 18.45
C ALA A 137 -0.73 11.48 17.40
N LEU A 138 -1.98 11.69 17.80
CA LEU A 138 -3.06 12.20 16.94
C LEU A 138 -2.82 13.62 16.40
N ILE A 139 -1.91 14.40 16.98
CA ILE A 139 -1.60 15.77 16.52
C ILE A 139 -0.23 15.82 15.84
N VAL A 140 0.81 15.27 16.48
CA VAL A 140 2.18 15.37 15.99
C VAL A 140 2.36 14.56 14.70
N TYR A 141 1.80 13.36 14.63
CA TYR A 141 1.98 12.50 13.47
C TYR A 141 1.32 13.08 12.20
N PRO A 142 0.04 13.51 12.21
CA PRO A 142 -0.59 14.12 11.03
C PRO A 142 0.13 15.39 10.62
N LEU A 143 0.56 16.22 11.57
CA LEU A 143 1.30 17.44 11.26
C LEU A 143 2.62 17.11 10.56
N ALA A 144 3.40 16.17 11.10
CA ALA A 144 4.65 15.75 10.50
C ALA A 144 4.45 15.15 9.09
N VAL A 145 3.42 14.30 8.91
CA VAL A 145 3.08 13.71 7.61
C VAL A 145 2.63 14.78 6.62
N THR A 146 1.77 15.71 7.02
CA THR A 146 1.32 16.82 6.18
C THR A 146 2.49 17.71 5.75
N LEU A 147 3.39 18.07 6.66
CA LEU A 147 4.57 18.86 6.33
C LEU A 147 5.48 18.12 5.33
N ALA A 148 5.79 16.86 5.63
CA ALA A 148 6.61 16.02 4.74
C ALA A 148 5.95 15.87 3.35
N ALA A 149 4.64 15.66 3.30
CA ALA A 149 3.89 15.55 2.06
C ALA A 149 3.90 16.86 1.28
N VAL A 150 3.56 18.00 1.89
CA VAL A 150 3.52 19.31 1.23
C VAL A 150 4.89 19.71 0.69
N TYR A 151 5.94 19.63 1.52
CA TYR A 151 7.29 19.99 1.09
C TYR A 151 7.87 18.99 0.10
N GLY A 152 7.64 17.69 0.29
CA GLY A 152 8.03 16.67 -0.67
C GLY A 152 7.38 16.90 -2.02
N PHE A 153 6.08 17.21 -2.04
CA PHE A 153 5.37 17.49 -3.28
C PHE A 153 5.83 18.77 -3.96
N ARG A 154 6.08 19.86 -3.21
CA ARG A 154 6.67 21.10 -3.74
C ARG A 154 8.07 20.89 -4.31
N ALA A 155 8.88 20.02 -3.69
CA ALA A 155 10.22 19.73 -4.18
C ALA A 155 10.21 18.88 -5.46
N LEU A 156 9.21 18.01 -5.62
CA LEU A 156 9.12 17.06 -6.73
C LEU A 156 8.32 17.59 -7.92
N MET A 157 7.34 18.46 -7.70
CA MET A 157 6.43 18.98 -8.72
C MET A 157 6.50 20.50 -8.82
N SER A 158 6.75 21.02 -10.01
CA SER A 158 6.72 22.47 -10.30
C SER A 158 5.30 23.05 -10.40
N TYR A 159 4.26 22.23 -10.20
CA TYR A 159 2.87 22.63 -10.36
C TYR A 159 2.30 23.20 -9.04
N PRO A 160 1.62 24.37 -9.07
CA PRO A 160 1.03 24.94 -7.86
C PRO A 160 -0.11 24.06 -7.35
N MET A 161 0.10 23.40 -6.21
CA MET A 161 -0.98 22.73 -5.49
C MET A 161 -1.75 23.73 -4.63
N VAL A 162 -3.07 23.58 -4.60
CA VAL A 162 -3.94 24.35 -3.72
C VAL A 162 -3.74 23.86 -2.29
N THR A 163 -3.10 24.68 -1.48
CA THR A 163 -2.97 24.53 -0.04
C THR A 163 -3.80 25.60 0.64
N PHE A 164 -4.32 25.30 1.83
CA PHE A 164 -5.15 26.25 2.57
C PHE A 164 -4.33 27.07 3.57
N ILE A 165 -3.26 26.49 4.12
CA ILE A 165 -2.43 27.10 5.17
C ILE A 165 -0.96 27.22 4.74
N LEU A 166 -0.36 26.15 4.19
CA LEU A 166 1.09 26.01 3.92
C LEU A 166 1.52 26.41 2.51
#